data_AF-A0A812RFR0-F1
#
_entry.id   AF-A0A812RFR0-F1
#
_cell.length_a   1.000
_cell.length_b   1.000
_cell.length_c   1.000
_cell.angle_alpha   90.00
_cell.angle_beta   90.00
_cell.angle_gamma   90.00
#
_symmetry.space_group_name_H-M   'P 1'
#
loop_
_entity.id
_entity.type
_entity.pdbx_description
1 polymer ?
#
loop_
_entity_poly.entity_id
_entity_poly.type
_entity_poly.pdbx_seq_one_letter_code
_entity_poly.pdbx_strand_id
1 'polypeptide(L)'
;MGCLFQLVAFAESSPLNQFAVDMFFPIQKAAEAAETAKRTSLGSFEASPDEPARPKVPRRFGATMSVVTTSVGVPAQGRGYFAQDVDLKASRMEIVAPYLLPQVTTNMTTLSVGNDTWIETGGSQHSQANCRSIPMFGPQGFKDMFSWASDPAVSEYMGQGSVGGRSCAQWRLRVSSSIINETLCADGDIPIELNISMKSSAGGVMKESHASYHFDPLSTEVDSSLLEKPYICDHVAPPCENGRGLGPVTLDAYVFHPGFSAIDYSIEDQNVADLRGDALFICFDLMSNQSSFADHNYSLISRYSLQLSPAFGQYSACNGYPDTKPKGPVCIGGDTRLAGKEAPFFGGEGESRCADESPMGFWYSLPKAGHCPPGQAPSTTASESGCTWSIIKRAKTIDQACVIQDHNFLASCKADFAQKDFTRSTAALSAAFESEDLSKGGCPDIGGPDSKEDVASFVV
;
A
#
# COMPACT_ATOMS: atom_id res chain seq x y z
N MET A 1 27.56 6.72 28.46
CA MET A 1 26.92 7.84 27.72
C MET A 1 27.12 7.61 26.23
N GLY A 2 26.24 6.83 25.62
CA GLY A 2 26.34 6.42 24.22
C GLY A 2 25.41 5.24 23.98
N CYS A 3 24.11 5.50 23.88
CA CYS A 3 23.11 4.48 23.55
C CYS A 3 22.32 4.92 22.34
N LEU A 4 22.43 4.10 21.30
CA LEU A 4 21.39 3.67 20.36
C LEU A 4 20.23 4.64 20.12
N PHE A 5 20.38 5.48 19.10
CA PHE A 5 19.26 5.89 18.24
C PHE A 5 19.54 5.30 16.85
N GLN A 6 19.25 4.01 16.67
CA GLN A 6 19.02 3.47 15.33
C GLN A 6 17.57 3.82 14.97
N LEU A 7 17.39 5.03 14.44
CA LEU A 7 16.26 5.32 13.56
C LEU A 7 16.39 4.35 12.39
N VAL A 8 15.55 3.32 12.40
CA VAL A 8 15.37 2.41 11.28
C VAL A 8 14.81 3.26 10.14
N ALA A 9 15.68 3.65 9.21
CA ALA A 9 15.28 4.10 7.89
C ALA A 9 14.63 2.89 7.21
N PHE A 10 13.30 2.87 7.20
CA PHE A 10 12.54 1.83 6.53
C PHE A 10 12.79 1.93 5.03
N ALA A 11 13.07 0.79 4.41
CA ALA A 11 13.11 0.67 2.97
C ALA A 11 11.79 1.16 2.38
N GLU A 12 11.93 2.04 1.40
CA GLU A 12 10.87 2.87 0.86
C GLU A 12 9.92 2.02 0.04
N SER A 13 8.67 2.03 0.47
CA SER A 13 7.63 1.20 -0.10
C SER A 13 6.79 2.04 -1.04
N SER A 14 6.44 1.49 -2.21
CA SER A 14 5.44 2.10 -3.10
C SER A 14 4.17 2.54 -2.33
N PRO A 15 3.46 3.61 -2.73
CA PRO A 15 2.21 4.09 -2.12
C PRO A 15 1.14 3.01 -1.89
N LEU A 16 1.15 1.95 -2.71
CA LEU A 16 0.46 0.66 -2.50
C LEU A 16 0.55 0.10 -1.08
N ASN A 17 1.77 0.12 -0.56
CA ASN A 17 2.09 -0.40 0.74
C ASN A 17 1.80 0.64 1.80
N GLN A 18 1.89 1.94 1.47
CA GLN A 18 1.53 3.00 2.39
C GLN A 18 0.06 2.90 2.83
N PHE A 19 -0.88 2.49 1.98
CA PHE A 19 -2.29 2.31 2.41
C PHE A 19 -2.48 1.16 3.41
N ALA A 20 -1.93 -0.02 3.10
CA ALA A 20 -2.00 -1.15 4.02
C ALA A 20 -1.19 -0.87 5.30
N VAL A 21 -0.08 -0.14 5.18
CA VAL A 21 0.67 0.44 6.29
C VAL A 21 -0.25 1.38 7.06
N ASP A 22 -0.88 2.36 6.44
CA ASP A 22 -1.68 3.39 7.10
C ASP A 22 -2.89 2.84 7.88
N MET A 23 -3.40 1.66 7.54
CA MET A 23 -4.45 0.98 8.31
C MET A 23 -3.91 -0.07 9.29
N PHE A 24 -2.91 -0.87 8.91
CA PHE A 24 -2.43 -1.98 9.77
C PHE A 24 -1.18 -1.62 10.59
N PHE A 25 -0.30 -0.78 10.05
CA PHE A 25 0.91 -0.31 10.71
C PHE A 25 0.64 0.51 11.96
N PRO A 26 -0.43 1.33 12.08
CA PRO A 26 -0.78 1.93 13.36
C PRO A 26 -0.92 0.91 14.47
N ILE A 27 -1.63 -0.19 14.21
CA ILE A 27 -1.81 -1.28 15.17
C ILE A 27 -0.47 -1.91 15.52
N GLN A 28 0.32 -2.29 14.51
CA GLN A 28 1.59 -2.94 14.76
C GLN A 28 2.59 -2.04 15.49
N LYS A 29 2.70 -0.78 15.07
CA LYS A 29 3.61 0.20 15.68
C LYS A 29 3.18 0.58 17.09
N ALA A 30 1.89 0.71 17.32
CA ALA A 30 1.34 0.91 18.65
C ALA A 30 1.72 -0.27 19.56
N ALA A 31 1.57 -1.51 19.09
CA ALA A 31 1.97 -2.67 19.86
C ALA A 31 3.50 -2.78 20.07
N GLU A 32 4.32 -2.41 19.09
CA GLU A 32 5.78 -2.30 19.24
C GLU A 32 6.17 -1.22 20.28
N ALA A 33 5.48 -0.08 20.26
CA ALA A 33 5.69 1.01 21.20
C ALA A 33 5.28 0.60 22.61
N ALA A 34 4.16 -0.12 22.76
CA ALA A 34 3.74 -0.71 24.02
C ALA A 34 4.79 -1.67 24.59
N GLU A 35 5.29 -2.61 23.78
CA GLU A 35 6.35 -3.54 24.20
C GLU A 35 7.65 -2.83 24.57
N THR A 36 8.00 -1.76 23.85
CA THR A 36 9.15 -0.92 24.17
C THR A 36 8.94 -0.18 25.49
N ALA A 37 7.76 0.43 25.69
CA ALA A 37 7.40 1.14 26.91
C ALA A 37 7.46 0.21 28.12
N LYS A 38 6.96 -1.03 28.03
CA LYS A 38 7.03 -2.02 29.10
C LYS A 38 8.47 -2.30 29.53
N ARG A 39 9.42 -2.36 28.59
CA ARG A 39 10.84 -2.58 28.88
C ARG A 39 11.55 -1.37 29.47
N THR A 40 11.09 -0.17 29.13
CA THR A 40 11.73 1.10 29.55
C THR A 40 11.01 1.79 30.71
N SER A 41 9.86 1.28 31.15
CA SER A 41 9.01 1.95 32.13
C SER A 41 9.75 2.18 33.44
N LEU A 42 9.60 3.40 33.98
CA LEU A 42 10.30 3.91 35.17
C LEU A 42 9.60 3.54 36.50
N GLY A 43 8.58 2.70 36.47
CA GLY A 43 7.85 2.21 37.65
C GLY A 43 6.33 2.33 37.53
N SER A 44 5.60 1.52 38.29
CA SER A 44 4.15 1.56 38.38
C SER A 44 3.67 2.88 39.00
N PHE A 45 2.58 3.44 38.48
CA PHE A 45 1.93 4.58 39.11
C PHE A 45 1.01 4.12 40.24
N GLU A 46 0.85 4.94 41.29
CA GLU A 46 -0.23 4.73 42.25
C GLU A 46 -1.56 5.00 41.54
N ALA A 47 -2.44 4.00 41.56
CA ALA A 47 -3.77 4.13 40.98
C ALA A 47 -4.56 5.22 41.73
N SER A 48 -5.31 6.03 40.99
CA SER A 48 -6.24 6.96 41.63
C SER A 48 -7.29 6.18 42.42
N PRO A 49 -7.78 6.66 43.58
CA PRO A 49 -8.87 6.00 44.30
C PRO A 49 -10.13 5.78 43.45
N ASP A 50 -10.33 6.63 42.44
CA ASP A 50 -11.47 6.60 41.51
C ASP A 50 -11.16 5.82 40.21
N GLU A 51 -9.99 5.19 40.13
CA GLU A 51 -9.56 4.43 38.96
C GLU A 51 -10.29 3.07 38.90
N PRO A 52 -11.05 2.78 37.83
CA PRO A 52 -11.67 1.48 37.67
C PRO A 52 -10.61 0.39 37.44
N ALA A 53 -11.02 -0.87 37.52
CA ALA A 53 -10.13 -1.97 37.16
C ALA A 53 -9.64 -1.81 35.71
N ARG A 54 -8.34 -2.00 35.49
CA ARG A 54 -7.76 -1.99 34.15
C ARG A 54 -8.39 -3.08 33.28
N PRO A 55 -8.72 -2.77 32.01
CA PRO A 55 -9.40 -3.70 31.13
C PRO A 55 -8.48 -4.89 30.83
N LYS A 56 -9.03 -6.10 30.97
CA LYS A 56 -8.41 -7.36 30.56
C LYS A 56 -9.11 -7.84 29.30
N VAL A 57 -8.88 -7.13 28.20
CA VAL A 57 -9.48 -7.45 26.90
C VAL A 57 -9.33 -8.95 26.60
N PRO A 58 -10.40 -9.65 26.17
CA PRO A 58 -10.34 -11.08 25.91
C PRO A 58 -9.17 -11.44 24.97
N ARG A 59 -8.45 -12.50 25.33
CA ARG A 59 -7.34 -13.02 24.52
C ARG A 59 -7.80 -13.62 23.20
N ARG A 60 -9.07 -14.03 23.12
CA ARG A 60 -9.71 -14.53 21.91
C ARG A 60 -11.07 -13.87 21.76
N PHE A 61 -11.25 -13.12 20.69
CA PHE A 61 -12.55 -12.54 20.34
C PHE A 61 -12.61 -12.14 18.87
N GLY A 62 -13.83 -11.99 18.39
CA GLY A 62 -14.15 -11.41 17.11
C GLY A 62 -15.21 -10.34 17.26
N ALA A 63 -15.19 -9.33 16.40
CA ALA A 63 -16.16 -8.26 16.40
C ALA A 63 -16.32 -7.68 15.00
N THR A 64 -17.55 -7.33 14.65
CA THR A 64 -17.78 -6.36 13.58
C THR A 64 -17.14 -5.04 14.01
N MET A 65 -16.49 -4.38 13.06
CA MET A 65 -15.73 -3.18 13.31
C MET A 65 -16.09 -2.12 12.28
N SER A 66 -16.21 -0.86 12.72
CA SER A 66 -16.13 0.29 11.82
C SER A 66 -14.81 1.02 12.03
N VAL A 67 -14.15 1.36 10.94
CA VAL A 67 -12.87 2.06 10.96
C VAL A 67 -13.03 3.44 10.35
N VAL A 68 -12.42 4.44 10.97
CA VAL A 68 -12.23 5.78 10.41
C VAL A 68 -10.74 6.07 10.44
N THR A 69 -10.16 6.30 9.27
CA THR A 69 -8.74 6.66 9.16
C THR A 69 -8.60 8.00 8.44
N THR A 70 -7.69 8.85 8.92
CA THR A 70 -7.23 10.02 8.18
C THR A 70 -5.77 9.80 7.86
N SER A 71 -5.53 9.07 6.79
CA SER A 71 -4.20 8.83 6.28
C SER A 71 -4.01 9.68 5.03
N VAL A 72 -2.84 10.31 4.91
CA VAL A 72 -2.50 11.27 3.85
C VAL A 72 -3.50 12.42 3.63
N GLY A 73 -4.27 12.79 4.65
CA GLY A 73 -5.24 13.89 4.57
C GLY A 73 -6.57 13.55 3.89
N VAL A 74 -6.78 12.28 3.50
CA VAL A 74 -8.06 11.81 2.95
C VAL A 74 -8.75 10.93 4.00
N PRO A 75 -9.91 11.35 4.54
CA PRO A 75 -10.67 10.50 5.44
C PRO A 75 -11.20 9.28 4.68
N ALA A 76 -10.89 8.09 5.16
CA ALA A 76 -11.50 6.84 4.72
C ALA A 76 -12.33 6.26 5.86
N GLN A 77 -13.53 5.80 5.52
CA GLN A 77 -14.42 5.11 6.46
C GLN A 77 -14.78 3.75 5.90
N GLY A 78 -14.61 2.72 6.72
CA GLY A 78 -14.87 1.34 6.35
C GLY A 78 -15.65 0.59 7.42
N ARG A 79 -16.17 -0.56 7.02
CA ARG A 79 -16.70 -1.57 7.92
C ARG A 79 -16.07 -2.91 7.61
N GLY A 80 -16.02 -3.78 8.59
CA GLY A 80 -15.60 -5.15 8.37
C GLY A 80 -15.53 -5.91 9.67
N TYR A 81 -14.53 -6.76 9.81
CA TYR A 81 -14.45 -7.72 10.90
C TYR A 81 -13.03 -7.79 11.43
N PHE A 82 -12.91 -7.75 12.76
CA PHE A 82 -11.67 -8.00 13.46
C PHE A 82 -11.79 -9.28 14.26
N ALA A 83 -10.77 -10.13 14.20
CA ALA A 83 -10.63 -11.27 15.09
C ALA A 83 -9.19 -11.41 15.56
N GLN A 84 -9.02 -11.88 16.78
CA GLN A 84 -7.72 -12.26 17.32
C GLN A 84 -7.81 -13.50 18.18
N ASP A 85 -6.69 -14.23 18.25
CA ASP A 85 -6.40 -15.25 19.24
C ASP A 85 -4.92 -15.11 19.65
N VAL A 86 -4.70 -14.55 20.84
CA VAL A 86 -3.37 -14.28 21.39
C VAL A 86 -2.60 -15.57 21.66
N ASP A 87 -3.29 -16.67 21.97
CA ASP A 87 -2.65 -17.95 22.26
C ASP A 87 -2.17 -18.63 20.97
N LEU A 88 -2.93 -18.49 19.88
CA LEU A 88 -2.49 -18.86 18.53
C LEU A 88 -1.50 -17.87 17.91
N LYS A 89 -1.31 -16.70 18.53
CA LYS A 89 -0.59 -15.56 17.96
C LYS A 89 -1.10 -15.23 16.56
N ALA A 90 -2.41 -15.04 16.45
CA ALA A 90 -3.05 -14.77 15.18
C ALA A 90 -4.06 -13.63 15.27
N SER A 91 -4.14 -12.80 14.23
CA SER A 91 -5.17 -11.79 14.07
C SER A 91 -5.56 -11.62 12.61
N ARG A 92 -6.85 -11.38 12.39
CA ARG A 92 -7.44 -11.05 11.09
C ARG A 92 -8.14 -9.70 11.21
N MET A 93 -7.90 -8.82 10.24
CA MET A 93 -8.62 -7.56 10.09
C MET A 93 -9.09 -7.45 8.64
N GLU A 94 -10.40 -7.51 8.45
CA GLU A 94 -11.06 -7.31 7.18
C GLU A 94 -11.71 -5.93 7.16
N ILE A 95 -11.47 -5.18 6.09
CA ILE A 95 -12.02 -3.84 5.88
C ILE A 95 -12.57 -3.76 4.46
N VAL A 96 -13.86 -3.40 4.38
CA VAL A 96 -14.56 -3.04 3.16
C VAL A 96 -14.87 -1.54 3.24
N ALA A 97 -14.28 -0.76 2.34
CA ALA A 97 -14.43 0.69 2.34
C ALA A 97 -14.47 1.25 0.91
N PRO A 98 -15.29 2.27 0.62
CA PRO A 98 -15.07 3.09 -0.57
C PRO A 98 -13.70 3.78 -0.45
N TYR A 99 -12.85 3.63 -1.46
CA TYR A 99 -11.49 4.19 -1.42
C TYR A 99 -11.23 5.12 -2.60
N LEU A 100 -10.90 6.38 -2.28
CA LEU A 100 -10.69 7.54 -3.18
C LEU A 100 -11.93 7.92 -4.01
N LEU A 101 -12.63 6.94 -4.58
CA LEU A 101 -13.82 7.04 -5.40
C LEU A 101 -14.99 6.30 -4.73
N PRO A 102 -16.17 6.90 -4.52
CA PRO A 102 -17.32 6.25 -3.87
C PRO A 102 -17.81 5.01 -4.59
N GLN A 103 -17.62 4.96 -5.91
CA GLN A 103 -18.01 3.85 -6.77
C GLN A 103 -17.00 2.69 -6.73
N VAL A 104 -15.85 2.87 -6.08
CA VAL A 104 -14.81 1.86 -5.96
C VAL A 104 -14.73 1.43 -4.51
N THR A 105 -15.17 0.20 -4.25
CA THR A 105 -15.01 -0.43 -2.95
C THR A 105 -13.72 -1.25 -2.96
N THR A 106 -12.90 -1.07 -1.93
CA THR A 106 -11.74 -1.91 -1.67
C THR A 106 -12.12 -2.91 -0.59
N ASN A 107 -11.95 -4.21 -0.87
CA ASN A 107 -11.95 -5.26 0.15
C ASN A 107 -10.51 -5.67 0.43
N MET A 108 -10.05 -5.39 1.64
CA MET A 108 -8.72 -5.72 2.11
C MET A 108 -8.79 -6.53 3.40
N THR A 109 -8.15 -7.68 3.40
CA THR A 109 -7.91 -8.48 4.59
C THR A 109 -6.44 -8.44 4.93
N THR A 110 -6.13 -8.10 6.17
CA THR A 110 -4.80 -8.30 6.75
C THR A 110 -4.85 -9.45 7.73
N LEU A 111 -3.95 -10.41 7.57
CA LEU A 111 -3.80 -11.54 8.48
C LEU A 111 -2.38 -11.57 9.01
N SER A 112 -2.23 -11.66 10.32
CA SER A 112 -0.96 -11.95 10.98
C SER A 112 -1.04 -13.29 11.69
N VAL A 113 -0.07 -14.19 11.46
CA VAL A 113 0.05 -15.48 12.15
C VAL A 113 1.50 -15.69 12.53
N GLY A 114 1.77 -15.82 13.82
CA GLY A 114 3.12 -15.96 14.34
C GLY A 114 3.99 -14.74 14.02
N ASN A 115 4.98 -14.92 13.14
CA ASN A 115 5.92 -13.86 12.74
C ASN A 115 5.66 -13.29 11.35
N ASP A 116 4.62 -13.77 10.69
CA ASP A 116 4.31 -13.44 9.31
C ASP A 116 3.01 -12.65 9.23
N THR A 117 2.95 -11.75 8.24
CA THR A 117 1.73 -11.01 7.90
C THR A 117 1.51 -11.07 6.40
N TRP A 118 0.25 -11.23 6.02
CA TRP A 118 -0.23 -11.25 4.66
C TRP A 118 -1.32 -10.21 4.45
N ILE A 119 -1.36 -9.67 3.25
CA ILE A 119 -2.48 -8.88 2.76
C ILE A 119 -3.13 -9.68 1.66
N GLU A 120 -4.42 -9.96 1.84
CA GLU A 120 -5.30 -10.48 0.81
C GLU A 120 -6.15 -9.32 0.30
N THR A 121 -6.12 -9.12 -1.02
CA THR A 121 -6.92 -8.10 -1.70
C THR A 121 -7.75 -8.73 -2.80
N GLY A 122 -8.98 -8.24 -2.91
CA GLY A 122 -9.88 -8.61 -3.99
C GLY A 122 -10.69 -9.90 -3.76
N GLY A 123 -11.98 -9.81 -4.10
CA GLY A 123 -12.79 -10.91 -4.60
C GLY A 123 -13.52 -11.67 -3.51
N SER A 124 -14.83 -11.85 -3.67
CA SER A 124 -15.60 -12.83 -2.87
C SER A 124 -15.22 -14.28 -3.20
N GLN A 125 -14.49 -14.51 -4.30
CA GLN A 125 -14.03 -15.81 -4.76
C GLN A 125 -12.52 -15.97 -4.58
N HIS A 126 -12.12 -17.05 -3.90
CA HIS A 126 -10.70 -17.36 -3.61
C HIS A 126 -9.81 -17.48 -4.85
N SER A 127 -10.39 -17.81 -6.02
CA SER A 127 -9.64 -17.93 -7.27
C SER A 127 -9.18 -16.58 -7.83
N GLN A 128 -9.77 -15.46 -7.39
CA GLN A 128 -9.49 -14.11 -7.90
C GLN A 128 -8.74 -13.24 -6.89
N ALA A 129 -8.70 -13.65 -5.62
CA ALA A 129 -7.92 -12.96 -4.61
C ALA A 129 -6.43 -12.93 -4.96
N ASN A 130 -5.80 -11.82 -4.61
CA ASN A 130 -4.35 -11.68 -4.61
C ASN A 130 -3.90 -11.78 -3.16
N CYS A 131 -2.86 -12.57 -2.89
CA CYS A 131 -2.25 -12.59 -1.58
C CYS A 131 -0.75 -12.32 -1.66
N ARG A 132 -0.29 -11.42 -0.80
CA ARG A 132 1.12 -11.07 -0.68
C ARG A 132 1.53 -11.11 0.78
N SER A 133 2.71 -11.67 1.02
CA SER A 133 3.40 -11.46 2.29
C SER A 133 3.89 -10.01 2.35
N ILE A 134 3.99 -9.43 3.55
CA ILE A 134 4.56 -8.11 3.77
C ILE A 134 6.00 -8.19 4.33
N PRO A 135 6.95 -8.94 3.73
CA PRO A 135 8.28 -9.09 4.32
C PRO A 135 9.11 -7.79 4.22
N MET A 136 8.69 -6.84 3.38
CA MET A 136 9.42 -5.60 3.08
C MET A 136 9.51 -4.61 4.25
N PHE A 137 8.72 -4.76 5.31
CA PHE A 137 8.83 -3.94 6.53
C PHE A 137 9.54 -4.67 7.68
N GLY A 138 10.21 -5.79 7.40
CA GLY A 138 10.78 -6.68 8.41
C GLY A 138 9.73 -7.68 8.95
N PRO A 139 10.06 -8.47 9.98
CA PRO A 139 9.13 -9.43 10.57
C PRO A 139 7.93 -8.71 11.20
N GLN A 140 6.87 -8.52 10.40
CA GLN A 140 5.55 -8.08 10.83
C GLN A 140 4.83 -9.32 11.39
N GLY A 141 5.05 -9.61 12.67
CA GLY A 141 4.38 -10.71 13.35
C GLY A 141 3.12 -10.25 14.07
N PHE A 142 2.34 -11.22 14.53
CA PHE A 142 1.24 -10.95 15.44
C PHE A 142 1.71 -10.18 16.68
N LYS A 143 0.93 -9.17 17.03
CA LYS A 143 1.05 -8.42 18.28
C LYS A 143 -0.33 -8.26 18.88
N ASP A 144 -0.43 -8.51 20.18
CA ASP A 144 -1.65 -8.22 20.94
C ASP A 144 -1.76 -6.71 21.16
N MET A 145 -2.65 -6.07 20.38
CA MET A 145 -2.85 -4.62 20.41
C MET A 145 -3.43 -4.11 21.73
N PHE A 146 -4.05 -4.99 22.53
CA PHE A 146 -4.68 -4.59 23.80
C PHE A 146 -3.82 -4.94 25.02
N SER A 147 -2.69 -5.63 24.82
CA SER A 147 -1.86 -6.15 25.92
C SER A 147 -1.36 -5.08 26.89
N TRP A 148 -1.23 -3.82 26.45
CA TRP A 148 -0.80 -2.70 27.28
C TRP A 148 -1.87 -2.23 28.25
N ALA A 149 -3.15 -2.38 27.91
CA ALA A 149 -4.24 -1.74 28.65
C ALA A 149 -4.38 -2.31 30.07
N SER A 150 -4.06 -3.60 30.25
CA SER A 150 -4.03 -4.27 31.55
C SER A 150 -2.77 -3.98 32.40
N ASP A 151 -1.74 -3.37 31.81
CA ASP A 151 -0.43 -3.20 32.45
C ASP A 151 -0.32 -1.86 33.18
N PRO A 152 -0.21 -1.85 34.53
CA PRO A 152 -0.12 -0.61 35.31
C PRO A 152 1.15 0.19 35.10
N ALA A 153 2.19 -0.39 34.49
CA ALA A 153 3.43 0.32 34.20
C ALA A 153 3.32 1.22 32.95
N VAL A 154 2.33 0.97 32.08
CA VAL A 154 2.18 1.67 30.79
C VAL A 154 0.75 2.13 30.50
N SER A 155 -0.25 1.75 31.30
CA SER A 155 -1.65 2.16 31.12
C SER A 155 -2.06 3.24 32.12
N GLU A 156 -2.60 4.34 31.60
CA GLU A 156 -3.09 5.49 32.35
C GLU A 156 -4.60 5.66 32.19
N TYR A 157 -5.31 5.77 33.30
CA TYR A 157 -6.73 6.10 33.28
C TYR A 157 -6.93 7.59 32.99
N MET A 158 -7.74 7.88 31.97
CA MET A 158 -8.02 9.24 31.47
C MET A 158 -9.36 9.80 31.94
N GLY A 159 -10.17 9.00 32.62
CA GLY A 159 -11.51 9.35 33.07
C GLY A 159 -12.62 8.54 32.40
N GLN A 160 -13.87 8.90 32.68
CA GLN A 160 -15.04 8.33 32.04
C GLN A 160 -15.30 9.01 30.70
N GLY A 161 -15.70 8.23 29.71
CA GLY A 161 -16.10 8.71 28.39
C GLY A 161 -17.38 8.03 27.90
N SER A 162 -17.78 8.39 26.68
CA SER A 162 -18.86 7.70 25.99
C SER A 162 -18.61 7.66 24.49
N VAL A 163 -18.80 6.49 23.88
CA VAL A 163 -18.69 6.29 22.43
C VAL A 163 -19.96 5.63 21.94
N GLY A 164 -20.61 6.21 20.93
CA GLY A 164 -21.87 5.67 20.39
C GLY A 164 -22.99 5.52 21.43
N GLY A 165 -23.01 6.35 22.47
CA GLY A 165 -23.96 6.27 23.58
C GLY A 165 -23.64 5.21 24.64
N ARG A 166 -22.53 4.46 24.52
CA ARG A 166 -22.05 3.51 25.54
C ARG A 166 -21.05 4.21 26.45
N SER A 167 -21.27 4.15 27.77
CA SER A 167 -20.31 4.65 28.76
C SER A 167 -19.09 3.73 28.83
N CYS A 168 -17.90 4.29 29.03
CA CYS A 168 -16.67 3.52 29.13
C CYS A 168 -15.61 4.22 29.99
N ALA A 169 -14.67 3.44 30.51
CA ALA A 169 -13.43 3.96 31.06
C ALA A 169 -12.43 4.20 29.91
N GLN A 170 -11.85 5.39 29.86
CA GLN A 170 -10.82 5.73 28.87
C GLN A 170 -9.43 5.48 29.43
N TRP A 171 -8.59 4.85 28.63
CA TRP A 171 -7.22 4.48 28.94
C TRP A 171 -6.28 5.01 27.88
N ARG A 172 -5.06 5.38 28.27
CA ARG A 172 -4.01 5.86 27.36
C ARG A 172 -2.74 5.05 27.55
N LEU A 173 -2.10 4.70 26.44
CA LEU A 173 -0.75 4.14 26.44
C LEU A 173 0.27 5.22 26.79
N ARG A 174 1.03 4.99 27.85
CA ARG A 174 2.16 5.82 28.26
C ARG A 174 3.43 5.34 27.58
N VAL A 175 3.81 6.06 26.54
CA VAL A 175 5.10 5.91 25.88
C VAL A 175 5.92 7.18 26.08
N SER A 176 7.24 7.06 26.20
CA SER A 176 8.15 8.21 26.23
C SER A 176 8.26 8.91 24.88
N SER A 177 7.72 8.29 23.82
CA SER A 177 7.75 8.78 22.46
C SER A 177 6.55 9.68 22.16
N SER A 178 6.79 10.85 21.56
CA SER A 178 5.71 11.70 21.01
C SER A 178 5.21 11.24 19.64
N ILE A 179 5.78 10.15 19.11
CA ILE A 179 5.48 9.61 17.78
C ILE A 179 4.15 8.86 17.80
N ILE A 180 3.75 8.25 18.92
CA ILE A 180 2.56 7.40 18.98
C ILE A 180 1.72 7.82 20.18
N ASN A 181 0.43 7.98 19.95
CA ASN A 181 -0.58 8.17 20.98
C ASN A 181 -1.69 7.15 20.76
N GLU A 182 -1.91 6.29 21.74
CA GLU A 182 -2.93 5.24 21.67
C GLU A 182 -3.87 5.37 22.85
N THR A 183 -5.18 5.35 22.58
CA THR A 183 -6.22 5.39 23.60
C THR A 183 -7.26 4.30 23.38
N LEU A 184 -7.73 3.72 24.49
CA LEU A 184 -8.74 2.67 24.51
C LEU A 184 -9.91 3.11 25.39
N CYS A 185 -11.12 3.10 24.83
CA CYS A 185 -12.37 3.19 25.57
C CYS A 185 -12.90 1.77 25.78
N ALA A 186 -13.03 1.34 27.04
CA ALA A 186 -13.47 0.00 27.41
C ALA A 186 -14.59 0.02 28.47
N ASP A 187 -15.57 -0.87 28.30
CA ASP A 187 -16.62 -1.16 29.28
C ASP A 187 -16.27 -2.47 30.00
N GLY A 188 -15.65 -2.34 31.18
CA GLY A 188 -14.97 -3.44 31.84
C GLY A 188 -13.86 -4.01 30.95
N ASP A 189 -13.98 -5.28 30.57
CA ASP A 189 -13.03 -5.97 29.69
C ASP A 189 -13.39 -5.84 28.19
N ILE A 190 -14.51 -5.20 27.85
CA ILE A 190 -14.99 -5.11 26.46
C ILE A 190 -14.44 -3.83 25.80
N PRO A 191 -13.57 -3.93 24.77
CA PRO A 191 -13.14 -2.78 24.01
C PRO A 191 -14.32 -2.22 23.21
N ILE A 192 -14.48 -0.90 23.23
CA ILE A 192 -15.52 -0.18 22.49
C ILE A 192 -14.90 0.63 21.36
N GLU A 193 -13.81 1.33 21.66
CA GLU A 193 -13.10 2.15 20.69
C GLU A 193 -11.59 2.13 20.96
N LEU A 194 -10.81 1.91 19.92
CA LEU A 194 -9.36 2.07 19.92
C LEU A 194 -8.99 3.21 18.99
N ASN A 195 -8.33 4.25 19.50
CA ASN A 195 -7.78 5.33 18.69
C ASN A 195 -6.26 5.24 18.70
N ILE A 196 -5.67 5.35 17.52
CA ILE A 196 -4.23 5.39 17.31
C ILE A 196 -3.93 6.63 16.49
N SER A 197 -3.15 7.55 17.05
CA SER A 197 -2.53 8.63 16.30
C SER A 197 -1.02 8.42 16.23
N MET A 198 -0.47 8.62 15.04
CA MET A 198 0.96 8.49 14.82
C MET A 198 1.50 9.70 14.09
N LYS A 199 2.66 10.18 14.55
CA LYS A 199 3.41 11.26 13.94
C LYS A 199 4.64 10.68 13.25
N SER A 200 4.67 10.72 11.93
CA SER A 200 5.85 10.36 11.16
C SER A 200 6.53 11.63 10.63
N SER A 201 7.86 11.61 10.58
CA SER A 201 8.63 12.62 9.84
C SER A 201 9.24 11.96 8.63
N ALA A 202 8.94 12.42 7.42
CA ALA A 202 9.79 12.12 6.28
C ALA A 202 10.02 13.38 5.44
N GLY A 203 11.27 13.54 5.00
CA GLY A 203 11.78 14.76 4.35
C GLY A 203 11.48 16.04 5.13
N GLY A 204 11.54 16.00 6.46
CA GLY A 204 11.37 17.16 7.33
C GLY A 204 9.93 17.62 7.56
N VAL A 205 8.94 16.96 6.96
CA VAL A 205 7.51 17.26 7.18
C VAL A 205 6.95 16.28 8.20
N MET A 206 6.41 16.80 9.30
CA MET A 206 5.64 16.01 10.27
C MET A 206 4.25 15.74 9.69
N LYS A 207 3.91 14.46 9.52
CA LYS A 207 2.57 14.01 9.18
C LYS A 207 1.95 13.32 10.38
N GLU A 208 0.67 13.55 10.60
CA GLU A 208 -0.12 12.84 11.61
C GLU A 208 -1.14 11.95 10.90
N SER A 209 -1.07 10.65 11.14
CA SER A 209 -2.10 9.69 10.76
C SER A 209 -2.96 9.39 11.98
N HIS A 210 -4.26 9.28 11.77
CA HIS A 210 -5.20 8.89 12.81
C HIS A 210 -6.01 7.68 12.33
N ALA A 211 -6.19 6.70 13.19
CA ALA A 211 -7.09 5.57 12.97
C ALA A 211 -7.96 5.38 14.22
N SER A 212 -9.27 5.28 14.01
CA SER A 212 -10.26 4.99 15.04
C SER A 212 -10.99 3.71 14.67
N TYR A 213 -11.01 2.76 15.58
CA TYR A 213 -11.66 1.46 15.42
C TYR A 213 -12.77 1.35 16.44
N HIS A 214 -14.01 1.29 15.99
CA HIS A 214 -15.16 1.05 16.86
C HIS A 214 -15.59 -0.41 16.75
N PHE A 215 -15.74 -1.07 17.90
CA PHE A 215 -16.09 -2.48 17.98
C PHE A 215 -17.54 -2.65 18.42
N ASP A 216 -18.29 -3.43 17.63
CA ASP A 216 -19.58 -3.96 18.04
C ASP A 216 -19.41 -4.99 19.17
N PRO A 217 -20.50 -5.45 19.82
CA PRO A 217 -20.40 -6.45 20.88
C PRO A 217 -19.57 -7.68 20.45
N LEU A 218 -18.63 -8.07 21.32
CA LEU A 218 -17.69 -9.14 21.01
C LEU A 218 -18.38 -10.50 20.95
N SER A 219 -17.94 -11.33 20.02
CA SER A 219 -18.12 -12.78 20.04
C SER A 219 -16.86 -13.44 20.59
N THR A 220 -17.00 -14.30 21.60
CA THR A 220 -15.92 -15.19 22.06
C THR A 220 -15.80 -16.44 21.19
N GLU A 221 -16.82 -16.73 20.38
CA GLU A 221 -16.79 -17.77 19.36
C GLU A 221 -16.11 -17.19 18.11
N VAL A 222 -14.78 -17.31 18.06
CA VAL A 222 -13.98 -17.03 16.87
C VAL A 222 -13.73 -18.34 16.15
N ASP A 223 -14.18 -18.43 14.90
CA ASP A 223 -13.82 -19.55 14.04
C ASP A 223 -12.30 -19.54 13.80
N SER A 224 -11.62 -20.61 14.19
CA SER A 224 -10.17 -20.71 14.05
C SER A 224 -9.71 -20.71 12.60
N SER A 225 -10.55 -21.15 11.65
CA SER A 225 -10.16 -21.14 10.23
C SER A 225 -10.03 -19.71 9.68
N LEU A 226 -10.64 -18.70 10.32
CA LEU A 226 -10.44 -17.29 9.96
C LEU A 226 -9.04 -16.78 10.31
N LEU A 227 -8.36 -17.46 11.24
CA LEU A 227 -7.03 -17.10 11.73
C LEU A 227 -5.92 -17.96 11.12
N GLU A 228 -6.27 -18.85 10.18
CA GLU A 228 -5.31 -19.64 9.42
C GLU A 228 -4.82 -18.87 8.20
N LYS A 229 -3.57 -19.15 7.78
CA LYS A 229 -3.01 -18.61 6.55
C LYS A 229 -3.91 -18.99 5.36
N PRO A 230 -4.38 -18.05 4.53
CA PRO A 230 -5.23 -18.37 3.40
C PRO A 230 -4.45 -19.24 2.41
N TYR A 231 -5.13 -20.25 1.85
CA TYR A 231 -4.54 -21.15 0.85
C TYR A 231 -3.89 -20.39 -0.32
N ILE A 232 -4.52 -19.29 -0.77
CA ILE A 232 -4.01 -18.43 -1.85
C ILE A 232 -2.66 -17.79 -1.53
N CYS A 233 -2.27 -17.69 -0.26
CA CYS A 233 -0.98 -17.14 0.17
C CYS A 233 0.17 -18.16 0.12
N ASP A 234 -0.14 -19.45 -0.08
CA ASP A 234 0.86 -20.52 -0.31
C ASP A 234 1.05 -20.85 -1.78
N HIS A 235 0.18 -20.32 -2.65
CA HIS A 235 0.14 -20.68 -4.06
C HIS A 235 0.26 -19.44 -4.92
N VAL A 236 1.02 -19.58 -6.00
CA VAL A 236 1.04 -18.56 -7.04
C VAL A 236 -0.32 -18.59 -7.74
N ALA A 237 -1.01 -17.45 -7.76
CA ALA A 237 -2.30 -17.36 -8.42
C ALA A 237 -2.15 -17.69 -9.93
N PRO A 238 -3.05 -18.51 -10.49
CA PRO A 238 -2.97 -18.85 -11.91
C PRO A 238 -3.20 -17.60 -12.77
N PRO A 239 -2.64 -17.56 -13.99
CA PRO A 239 -2.89 -16.47 -14.92
C PRO A 239 -4.37 -16.41 -15.30
N CYS A 240 -4.81 -15.24 -15.73
CA CYS A 240 -6.19 -14.99 -16.10
C CYS A 240 -6.63 -15.82 -17.32
N GLU A 241 -7.65 -16.66 -17.12
CA GLU A 241 -8.16 -17.57 -18.16
C GLU A 241 -8.74 -16.85 -19.37
N ASN A 242 -9.37 -15.68 -19.19
CA ASN A 242 -9.89 -14.86 -20.30
C ASN A 242 -8.79 -14.31 -21.22
N GLY A 243 -7.53 -14.28 -20.76
CA GLY A 243 -6.38 -13.87 -21.56
C GLY A 243 -5.64 -15.03 -22.24
N ARG A 244 -5.91 -16.29 -21.86
CA ARG A 244 -5.17 -17.44 -22.40
C ARG A 244 -5.49 -17.67 -23.87
N GLY A 245 -4.46 -17.98 -24.66
CA GLY A 245 -4.61 -18.25 -26.09
C GLY A 245 -4.85 -16.99 -26.94
N LEU A 246 -4.96 -15.80 -26.32
CA LEU A 246 -5.06 -14.54 -27.03
C LEU A 246 -3.67 -14.00 -27.38
N GLY A 247 -3.60 -13.23 -28.47
CA GLY A 247 -2.37 -12.55 -28.88
C GLY A 247 -1.99 -11.43 -27.90
N PRO A 248 -0.76 -10.90 -28.03
CA PRO A 248 -0.32 -9.80 -27.17
C PRO A 248 -1.19 -8.55 -27.36
N VAL A 249 -1.40 -7.82 -26.27
CA VAL A 249 -2.03 -6.51 -26.28
C VAL A 249 -0.97 -5.42 -26.21
N THR A 250 -1.17 -4.33 -26.94
CA THR A 250 -0.30 -3.15 -26.87
C THR A 250 -0.83 -2.18 -25.83
N LEU A 251 0.07 -1.71 -24.96
CA LEU A 251 -0.24 -0.76 -23.90
C LEU A 251 0.74 0.40 -23.92
N ASP A 252 0.25 1.62 -23.68
CA ASP A 252 1.10 2.72 -23.27
C ASP A 252 1.25 2.72 -21.75
N ALA A 253 2.48 2.57 -21.29
CA ALA A 253 2.84 2.59 -19.88
C ALA A 253 3.63 3.86 -19.54
N TYR A 254 3.39 4.40 -18.36
CA TYR A 254 4.04 5.60 -17.84
C TYR A 254 4.88 5.20 -16.62
N VAL A 255 6.08 5.75 -16.54
CA VAL A 255 7.08 5.41 -15.52
C VAL A 255 7.66 6.68 -14.93
N PHE A 256 7.50 6.83 -13.62
CA PHE A 256 8.13 7.85 -12.81
C PHE A 256 9.52 7.41 -12.39
N HIS A 257 10.54 8.04 -12.96
CA HIS A 257 11.92 7.67 -12.70
C HIS A 257 12.40 8.30 -11.40
N PRO A 258 13.07 7.52 -10.53
CA PRO A 258 13.75 8.11 -9.39
C PRO A 258 14.80 9.13 -9.86
N GLY A 259 15.20 10.04 -8.98
CA GLY A 259 15.97 11.23 -9.29
C GLY A 259 17.31 10.89 -9.95
N PHE A 260 17.96 11.90 -10.53
CA PHE A 260 19.11 11.75 -11.45
C PHE A 260 20.23 10.79 -11.01
N SER A 261 20.44 10.57 -9.72
CA SER A 261 21.44 9.61 -9.20
C SER A 261 21.07 8.14 -9.37
N ALA A 262 19.78 7.81 -9.57
CA ALA A 262 19.23 6.47 -9.59
C ALA A 262 18.37 6.16 -10.82
N ILE A 263 18.36 7.03 -11.85
CA ILE A 263 17.57 6.81 -13.06
C ILE A 263 17.98 5.48 -13.70
N ASP A 264 17.01 4.58 -13.82
CA ASP A 264 17.13 3.34 -14.56
C ASP A 264 16.03 3.29 -15.62
N TYR A 265 16.45 3.39 -16.88
CA TYR A 265 15.56 3.29 -18.03
C TYR A 265 15.18 1.84 -18.36
N SER A 266 15.83 0.85 -17.73
CA SER A 266 15.37 -0.52 -17.74
C SER A 266 14.15 -0.63 -16.83
N ILE A 267 12.98 -0.88 -17.42
CA ILE A 267 11.74 -1.10 -16.66
C ILE A 267 11.56 -2.58 -16.26
N GLU A 268 12.61 -3.39 -16.39
CA GLU A 268 12.66 -4.74 -15.84
C GLU A 268 12.62 -4.70 -14.31
N ASP A 269 11.81 -5.57 -13.70
CA ASP A 269 11.55 -5.60 -12.27
C ASP A 269 11.08 -4.24 -11.71
N GLN A 270 10.35 -3.48 -12.53
CA GLN A 270 9.65 -2.26 -12.12
C GLN A 270 8.13 -2.41 -12.22
N ASN A 271 7.43 -1.64 -11.40
CA ASN A 271 6.01 -1.40 -11.51
C ASN A 271 5.79 -0.22 -12.45
N VAL A 272 4.86 -0.38 -13.38
CA VAL A 272 4.45 0.67 -14.32
C VAL A 272 2.94 0.82 -14.28
N ALA A 273 2.42 1.89 -14.87
CA ALA A 273 0.99 2.15 -14.88
C ALA A 273 0.51 2.56 -16.27
N ASP A 274 -0.75 2.30 -16.59
CA ASP A 274 -1.37 3.00 -17.72
C ASP A 274 -1.56 4.49 -17.40
N LEU A 275 -1.99 5.28 -18.40
CA LEU A 275 -2.13 6.74 -18.25
C LEU A 275 -2.95 7.14 -17.03
N ARG A 276 -4.06 6.43 -16.75
CA ARG A 276 -4.95 6.80 -15.65
C ARG A 276 -4.41 6.31 -14.31
N GLY A 277 -3.84 5.11 -14.28
CA GLY A 277 -3.18 4.56 -13.10
C GLY A 277 -2.01 5.42 -12.65
N ASP A 278 -1.24 5.97 -13.59
CA ASP A 278 -0.11 6.85 -13.27
C ASP A 278 -0.58 8.24 -12.88
N ALA A 279 -1.57 8.82 -13.58
CA ALA A 279 -2.17 10.10 -13.17
C ALA A 279 -2.68 10.06 -11.73
N LEU A 280 -3.35 8.96 -11.35
CA LEU A 280 -3.79 8.71 -9.98
C LEU A 280 -2.61 8.60 -9.00
N PHE A 281 -1.57 7.85 -9.35
CA PHE A 281 -0.35 7.72 -8.53
C PHE A 281 0.28 9.09 -8.26
N ILE A 282 0.49 9.90 -9.31
CA ILE A 282 1.08 11.24 -9.22
C ILE A 282 0.22 12.14 -8.36
N CYS A 283 -1.11 12.12 -8.55
CA CYS A 283 -2.01 12.91 -7.73
C CYS A 283 -1.94 12.54 -6.26
N PHE A 284 -1.90 11.24 -5.96
CA PHE A 284 -1.72 10.76 -4.60
C PHE A 284 -0.40 11.27 -4.03
N ASP A 285 0.72 11.11 -4.75
CA ASP A 285 2.05 11.55 -4.31
C ASP A 285 2.12 13.06 -4.01
N LEU A 286 1.61 13.89 -4.93
CA LEU A 286 1.61 15.34 -4.79
C LEU A 286 0.74 15.86 -3.65
N MET A 287 -0.49 15.34 -3.52
CA MET A 287 -1.40 15.81 -2.48
C MET A 287 -0.98 15.38 -1.09
N SER A 288 -0.44 14.19 -1.00
CA SER A 288 0.05 13.64 0.27
C SER A 288 1.42 14.20 0.62
N ASN A 289 2.11 14.90 -0.29
CA ASN A 289 3.51 15.31 -0.15
C ASN A 289 4.42 14.10 0.15
N GLN A 290 4.22 12.99 -0.59
CA GLN A 290 4.97 11.73 -0.46
C GLN A 290 6.31 11.75 -1.22
N SER A 291 6.55 12.71 -2.10
CA SER A 291 7.85 12.93 -2.76
C SER A 291 9.02 13.14 -1.78
N SER A 292 8.72 13.34 -0.50
CA SER A 292 9.68 13.46 0.60
C SER A 292 9.88 12.14 1.41
N PHE A 293 9.09 11.09 1.12
CA PHE A 293 9.08 9.78 1.79
C PHE A 293 9.87 8.71 1.03
N ALA A 294 9.96 8.85 -0.29
CA ALA A 294 10.84 8.05 -1.11
C ALA A 294 12.04 8.92 -1.51
N ASP A 295 13.28 8.43 -1.32
CA ASP A 295 14.56 8.94 -1.86
C ASP A 295 14.54 9.12 -3.38
N HIS A 296 13.40 8.87 -4.01
CA HIS A 296 13.22 8.90 -5.44
C HIS A 296 13.12 10.29 -6.02
N ASN A 297 12.96 11.40 -5.29
CA ASN A 297 12.98 12.79 -5.83
C ASN A 297 12.66 12.85 -7.34
N TYR A 298 11.47 12.36 -7.72
CA TYR A 298 11.23 11.93 -9.09
C TYR A 298 11.43 13.11 -10.02
N SER A 299 12.35 13.01 -10.97
CA SER A 299 12.68 14.13 -11.85
C SER A 299 12.10 13.97 -13.24
N LEU A 300 11.88 12.73 -13.69
CA LEU A 300 11.51 12.43 -15.07
C LEU A 300 10.31 11.49 -15.15
N ILE A 301 9.57 11.61 -16.24
CA ILE A 301 8.44 10.75 -16.59
C ILE A 301 8.69 10.22 -18.00
N SER A 302 8.66 8.90 -18.18
CA SER A 302 8.77 8.30 -19.52
C SER A 302 7.49 7.59 -19.92
N ARG A 303 7.14 7.70 -21.20
CA ARG A 303 6.10 6.88 -21.84
C ARG A 303 6.76 5.75 -22.62
N TYR A 304 6.37 4.53 -22.33
CA TYR A 304 6.75 3.33 -23.07
C TYR A 304 5.55 2.77 -23.82
N SER A 305 5.81 2.21 -24.99
CA SER A 305 4.85 1.33 -25.67
C SER A 305 5.31 -0.10 -25.46
N LEU A 306 4.44 -0.92 -24.87
CA LEU A 306 4.72 -2.29 -24.45
C LEU A 306 3.81 -3.26 -25.21
N GLN A 307 4.26 -4.51 -25.36
CA GLN A 307 3.39 -5.64 -25.65
C GLN A 307 3.31 -6.53 -24.43
N LEU A 308 2.10 -6.92 -24.03
CA LEU A 308 1.87 -7.81 -22.89
C LEU A 308 0.98 -8.97 -23.28
N SER A 309 1.21 -10.12 -22.66
CA SER A 309 0.24 -11.22 -22.63
C SER A 309 -0.99 -10.79 -21.83
N PRO A 310 -2.22 -10.89 -22.37
CA PRO A 310 -3.43 -10.59 -21.61
C PRO A 310 -3.74 -11.66 -20.56
N ALA A 311 -3.06 -12.81 -20.58
CA ALA A 311 -3.10 -13.82 -19.51
C ALA A 311 -2.27 -13.35 -18.30
N PHE A 312 -2.70 -12.26 -17.66
CA PHE A 312 -1.99 -11.62 -16.56
C PHE A 312 -1.90 -12.53 -15.32
N GLY A 313 -0.76 -12.48 -14.64
CA GLY A 313 -0.57 -13.10 -13.32
C GLY A 313 -0.99 -12.18 -12.17
N GLN A 314 -0.72 -12.63 -10.94
CA GLN A 314 -0.80 -11.77 -9.77
C GLN A 314 0.21 -10.62 -9.88
N TYR A 315 -0.24 -9.39 -9.59
CA TYR A 315 0.65 -8.25 -9.46
C TYR A 315 1.67 -8.45 -8.35
N SER A 316 2.94 -8.29 -8.70
CA SER A 316 4.07 -8.34 -7.76
C SER A 316 4.57 -6.93 -7.44
N ALA A 317 5.02 -6.71 -6.22
CA ALA A 317 5.72 -5.46 -5.88
C ALA A 317 7.12 -5.47 -6.50
N CYS A 318 7.24 -4.90 -7.69
CA CYS A 318 8.49 -4.72 -8.42
C CYS A 318 9.04 -3.29 -8.21
N ASN A 319 9.82 -3.07 -7.15
CA ASN A 319 10.43 -1.75 -6.85
C ASN A 319 11.96 -1.83 -6.99
N GLY A 320 12.44 -2.49 -8.03
CA GLY A 320 13.81 -2.95 -8.19
C GLY A 320 14.88 -1.91 -8.50
N TYR A 321 14.74 -0.65 -8.08
CA TYR A 321 15.71 0.38 -8.47
C TYR A 321 17.12 0.04 -7.95
N PRO A 322 18.19 0.31 -8.73
CA PRO A 322 19.57 -0.10 -8.43
C PRO A 322 20.09 0.30 -7.04
N ASP A 323 19.55 1.39 -6.50
CA ASP A 323 19.95 1.99 -5.22
C ASP A 323 19.03 1.66 -4.04
N THR A 324 18.00 0.84 -4.23
CA THR A 324 17.14 0.38 -3.11
C THR A 324 17.91 -0.46 -2.09
N LYS A 325 17.45 -0.47 -0.83
CA LYS A 325 17.99 -1.31 0.25
C LYS A 325 16.89 -2.21 0.82
N PRO A 326 17.03 -3.56 0.80
CA PRO A 326 18.18 -4.31 0.28
C PRO A 326 18.34 -4.13 -1.23
N LYS A 327 19.60 -4.13 -1.70
CA LYS A 327 19.91 -4.04 -3.13
C LYS A 327 19.29 -5.22 -3.86
N GLY A 328 18.43 -4.96 -4.83
CA GLY A 328 18.09 -5.95 -5.83
C GLY A 328 16.75 -5.73 -6.52
N PRO A 329 16.72 -5.83 -7.86
CA PRO A 329 15.49 -5.95 -8.62
C PRO A 329 14.90 -7.34 -8.41
N VAL A 330 13.99 -7.47 -7.44
CA VAL A 330 13.20 -8.68 -7.28
C VAL A 330 11.75 -8.28 -7.05
N CYS A 331 10.91 -8.64 -7.99
CA CYS A 331 9.47 -8.62 -7.82
C CYS A 331 9.06 -9.55 -6.67
N ILE A 332 8.34 -9.01 -5.68
CA ILE A 332 7.85 -9.78 -4.53
C ILE A 332 6.33 -9.96 -4.64
N GLY A 333 5.88 -11.22 -4.57
CA GLY A 333 4.46 -11.58 -4.49
C GLY A 333 3.81 -11.83 -5.85
N GLY A 334 4.10 -12.97 -6.47
CA GLY A 334 3.49 -13.41 -7.74
C GLY A 334 4.37 -14.42 -8.47
N ASP A 335 3.97 -14.85 -9.67
CA ASP A 335 4.85 -15.63 -10.56
C ASP A 335 5.87 -14.66 -11.19
N THR A 336 7.16 -14.85 -10.94
CA THR A 336 8.20 -13.98 -11.50
C THR A 336 8.36 -14.11 -13.02
N ARG A 337 7.63 -15.02 -13.67
CA ARG A 337 7.63 -15.19 -15.13
C ARG A 337 6.45 -14.50 -15.81
N LEU A 338 5.47 -14.00 -15.04
CA LEU A 338 4.24 -13.43 -15.58
C LEU A 338 4.20 -11.93 -15.31
N ALA A 339 3.88 -11.14 -16.35
CA ALA A 339 3.41 -9.79 -16.14
C ALA A 339 2.14 -9.82 -15.27
N GLY A 340 2.17 -9.07 -14.17
CA GLY A 340 1.05 -8.98 -13.25
C GLY A 340 0.24 -7.72 -13.50
N LYS A 341 -1.05 -7.74 -13.15
CA LYS A 341 -1.95 -6.61 -13.29
C LYS A 341 -2.78 -6.42 -12.01
N GLU A 342 -2.97 -5.19 -11.59
CA GLU A 342 -3.95 -4.84 -10.56
C GLU A 342 -4.50 -3.43 -10.77
N ALA A 343 -5.65 -3.14 -10.17
CA ALA A 343 -6.15 -1.78 -10.09
C ALA A 343 -5.38 -1.03 -9.00
N PRO A 344 -5.09 0.27 -9.20
CA PRO A 344 -4.44 1.09 -8.20
C PRO A 344 -5.11 0.99 -6.83
N PHE A 345 -4.27 0.90 -5.80
CA PHE A 345 -4.67 0.87 -4.38
C PHE A 345 -5.75 -0.16 -4.05
N PHE A 346 -5.72 -1.33 -4.72
CA PHE A 346 -6.68 -2.43 -4.53
C PHE A 346 -8.13 -2.05 -4.82
N GLY A 347 -8.35 -0.97 -5.55
CA GLY A 347 -9.69 -0.49 -5.77
C GLY A 347 -10.48 -1.40 -6.73
N GLY A 348 -11.68 -1.78 -6.32
CA GLY A 348 -12.62 -2.60 -7.09
C GLY A 348 -12.95 -3.92 -6.38
N GLU A 349 -14.03 -4.57 -6.81
CA GLU A 349 -14.51 -5.84 -6.24
C GLU A 349 -13.65 -7.06 -6.64
N GLY A 350 -12.33 -6.97 -6.47
CA GLY A 350 -11.42 -8.09 -6.71
C GLY A 350 -11.27 -8.58 -8.13
N GLU A 351 -11.89 -7.91 -9.08
CA GLU A 351 -11.77 -8.26 -10.48
C GLU A 351 -10.44 -7.80 -11.08
N SER A 352 -9.64 -6.98 -10.39
CA SER A 352 -8.70 -6.11 -11.07
C SER A 352 -7.59 -6.80 -11.88
N ARG A 353 -7.12 -7.99 -11.48
CA ARG A 353 -6.10 -8.68 -12.28
C ARG A 353 -6.63 -9.27 -13.59
N CYS A 354 -7.90 -9.69 -13.61
CA CYS A 354 -8.52 -10.30 -14.80
C CYS A 354 -9.58 -9.39 -15.44
N ALA A 355 -9.87 -8.22 -14.85
CA ALA A 355 -10.81 -7.24 -15.37
C ALA A 355 -10.30 -6.64 -16.67
N ASP A 356 -11.20 -6.44 -17.60
CA ASP A 356 -10.87 -5.79 -18.87
C ASP A 356 -10.70 -4.27 -18.69
N GLU A 357 -11.42 -3.67 -17.74
CA GLU A 357 -11.41 -2.23 -17.49
C GLU A 357 -11.38 -1.89 -15.99
N SER A 358 -10.87 -0.69 -15.68
CA SER A 358 -10.87 -0.13 -14.32
C SER A 358 -11.13 1.37 -14.39
N PRO A 359 -12.03 1.92 -13.55
CA PRO A 359 -12.28 3.36 -13.51
C PRO A 359 -11.04 4.17 -13.09
N MET A 360 -10.06 3.55 -12.45
CA MET A 360 -8.81 4.17 -12.00
C MET A 360 -7.60 3.81 -12.89
N GLY A 361 -7.81 3.05 -13.97
CA GLY A 361 -6.72 2.43 -14.72
C GLY A 361 -6.11 1.24 -13.99
N PHE A 362 -4.95 0.81 -14.47
CA PHE A 362 -4.24 -0.37 -13.99
C PHE A 362 -2.76 -0.07 -13.72
N TRP A 363 -2.23 -0.80 -12.74
CA TRP A 363 -0.81 -0.99 -12.51
C TRP A 363 -0.38 -2.37 -13.00
N TYR A 364 0.85 -2.43 -13.46
CA TYR A 364 1.45 -3.61 -14.04
C TYR A 364 2.80 -3.86 -13.41
N SER A 365 3.03 -5.09 -12.99
CA SER A 365 4.33 -5.53 -12.50
C SER A 365 5.07 -6.18 -13.66
N LEU A 366 6.30 -5.76 -13.94
CA LEU A 366 7.10 -6.26 -15.08
C LEU A 366 8.33 -7.07 -14.63
N PRO A 367 8.17 -8.32 -14.16
CA PRO A 367 9.31 -9.14 -13.77
C PRO A 367 10.31 -9.36 -14.91
N LYS A 368 11.60 -9.24 -14.62
CA LYS A 368 12.68 -9.50 -15.58
C LYS A 368 12.62 -10.91 -16.18
N ALA A 369 12.29 -11.92 -15.36
CA ALA A 369 12.14 -13.29 -15.85
C ALA A 369 10.92 -13.49 -16.77
N GLY A 370 10.00 -12.51 -16.82
CA GLY A 370 8.89 -12.44 -17.77
C GLY A 370 9.22 -11.72 -19.09
N HIS A 371 10.38 -11.05 -19.17
CA HIS A 371 10.75 -10.21 -20.31
C HIS A 371 11.13 -11.08 -21.52
N CYS A 372 10.51 -10.82 -22.66
CA CYS A 372 10.85 -11.48 -23.91
C CYS A 372 12.22 -11.04 -24.43
N PRO A 373 12.93 -11.93 -25.15
CA PRO A 373 14.15 -11.56 -25.87
C PRO A 373 13.94 -10.38 -26.84
N PRO A 374 14.99 -9.60 -27.14
CA PRO A 374 14.90 -8.50 -28.10
C PRO A 374 14.29 -8.92 -29.45
N GLY A 375 13.30 -8.16 -29.91
CA GLY A 375 12.58 -8.44 -31.16
C GLY A 375 11.51 -9.54 -31.07
N GLN A 376 11.35 -10.20 -29.92
CA GLN A 376 10.32 -11.20 -29.69
C GLN A 376 9.10 -10.58 -28.98
N ALA A 377 7.92 -10.82 -29.54
CA ALA A 377 6.64 -10.51 -28.91
C ALA A 377 6.17 -11.66 -28.02
N PRO A 378 5.37 -11.39 -26.96
CA PRO A 378 4.66 -12.44 -26.25
C PRO A 378 3.79 -13.26 -27.21
N SER A 379 3.78 -14.58 -27.04
CA SER A 379 2.97 -15.49 -27.85
C SER A 379 1.60 -15.75 -27.21
N THR A 380 0.70 -16.46 -27.91
CA THR A 380 -0.57 -16.92 -27.34
C THR A 380 -0.40 -17.93 -26.19
N THR A 381 0.79 -18.54 -26.08
CA THR A 381 1.22 -19.42 -24.99
C THR A 381 2.26 -18.75 -24.08
N ALA A 382 2.24 -17.42 -24.02
CA ALA A 382 3.17 -16.62 -23.23
C ALA A 382 3.18 -17.06 -21.75
N SER A 383 2.01 -17.34 -21.20
CA SER A 383 1.86 -17.77 -19.80
C SER A 383 2.55 -19.11 -19.47
N GLU A 384 2.71 -20.00 -20.46
CA GLU A 384 3.46 -21.25 -20.30
C GLU A 384 4.96 -21.05 -20.58
N SER A 385 5.30 -20.25 -21.60
CA SER A 385 6.67 -20.05 -22.05
C SER A 385 7.51 -19.11 -21.16
N GLY A 386 6.85 -18.23 -20.40
CA GLY A 386 7.49 -17.22 -19.56
C GLY A 386 7.88 -15.92 -20.29
N CYS A 387 7.73 -15.81 -21.60
CA CYS A 387 7.87 -14.52 -22.32
C CYS A 387 6.50 -13.84 -22.36
N THR A 388 6.24 -13.00 -21.37
CA THR A 388 4.92 -12.39 -21.12
C THR A 388 4.84 -10.90 -21.38
N TRP A 389 5.97 -10.22 -21.53
CA TRP A 389 5.97 -8.80 -21.91
C TRP A 389 7.23 -8.42 -22.69
N SER A 390 7.14 -7.36 -23.49
CA SER A 390 8.28 -6.78 -24.20
C SER A 390 8.13 -5.28 -24.40
N ILE A 391 9.26 -4.59 -24.54
CA ILE A 391 9.31 -3.17 -24.87
C ILE A 391 9.28 -3.02 -26.39
N ILE A 392 8.29 -2.29 -26.92
CA ILE A 392 8.30 -1.88 -28.33
C ILE A 392 9.24 -0.68 -28.48
N LYS A 393 9.04 0.35 -27.64
CA LYS A 393 9.86 1.57 -27.62
C LYS A 393 9.63 2.39 -26.36
N ARG A 394 10.64 3.16 -25.95
CA ARG A 394 10.46 4.37 -25.14
C ARG A 394 10.08 5.52 -26.07
N ALA A 395 8.84 5.98 -25.98
CA ALA A 395 8.30 6.95 -26.93
C ALA A 395 8.79 8.37 -26.67
N LYS A 396 8.88 8.78 -25.39
CA LYS A 396 9.24 10.14 -24.97
C LYS A 396 9.59 10.14 -23.49
N THR A 397 10.50 11.01 -23.07
CA THR A 397 10.80 11.30 -21.67
C THR A 397 10.65 12.79 -21.43
N ILE A 398 9.96 13.19 -20.37
CA ILE A 398 9.72 14.60 -20.04
C ILE A 398 10.18 14.91 -18.63
N ASP A 399 10.47 16.18 -18.37
CA ASP A 399 10.71 16.68 -17.02
C ASP A 399 9.40 16.71 -16.23
N GLN A 400 9.42 16.15 -15.02
CA GLN A 400 8.25 16.11 -14.12
C GLN A 400 7.76 17.53 -13.78
N ALA A 401 8.65 18.52 -13.70
CA ALA A 401 8.30 19.90 -13.45
C ALA A 401 7.36 20.47 -14.51
N CYS A 402 7.50 20.06 -15.77
CA CYS A 402 6.60 20.49 -16.84
C CYS A 402 5.16 20.03 -16.56
N VAL A 403 4.97 18.77 -16.14
CA VAL A 403 3.64 18.29 -15.75
C VAL A 403 3.14 19.05 -14.52
N ILE A 404 3.93 19.11 -13.45
CA ILE A 404 3.45 19.67 -12.18
C ILE A 404 3.15 21.16 -12.27
N GLN A 405 4.06 21.92 -12.87
CA GLN A 405 4.02 23.39 -12.90
C GLN A 405 3.25 23.89 -14.11
N ASP A 406 3.67 23.52 -15.33
CA ASP A 406 3.13 24.10 -16.56
C ASP A 406 1.74 23.56 -16.90
N HIS A 407 1.46 22.30 -16.56
CA HIS A 407 0.11 21.72 -16.67
C HIS A 407 -0.75 21.88 -15.41
N ASN A 408 -0.26 22.60 -14.40
CA ASN A 408 -0.96 22.84 -13.13
C ASN A 408 -1.55 21.56 -12.52
N PHE A 409 -0.78 20.46 -12.58
CA PHE A 409 -1.28 19.12 -12.30
C PHE A 409 -1.88 18.98 -10.90
N LEU A 410 -1.27 19.61 -9.90
CA LEU A 410 -1.78 19.59 -8.52
C LEU A 410 -3.19 20.18 -8.41
N ALA A 411 -3.52 21.21 -9.19
CA ALA A 411 -4.88 21.75 -9.20
C ALA A 411 -5.88 20.77 -9.82
N SER A 412 -5.49 20.11 -10.92
CA SER A 412 -6.28 19.02 -11.52
C SER A 412 -6.50 17.88 -10.52
N CYS A 413 -5.46 17.46 -9.80
CA CYS A 413 -5.56 16.45 -8.75
C CYS A 413 -6.55 16.84 -7.65
N LYS A 414 -6.46 18.06 -7.11
CA LYS A 414 -7.40 18.55 -6.09
C LYS A 414 -8.84 18.53 -6.58
N ALA A 415 -9.06 18.95 -7.83
CA ALA A 415 -10.39 18.97 -8.42
C ALA A 415 -10.94 17.56 -8.67
N ASP A 416 -10.09 16.64 -9.13
CA ASP A 416 -10.43 15.25 -9.40
C ASP A 416 -10.74 14.47 -8.12
N PHE A 417 -9.99 14.71 -7.04
CA PHE A 417 -10.30 14.14 -5.73
C PHE A 417 -11.59 14.69 -5.12
N ALA A 418 -11.89 15.98 -5.33
CA ALA A 418 -13.14 16.57 -4.88
C ALA A 418 -14.35 16.00 -5.65
N GLN A 419 -14.18 15.71 -6.95
CA GLN A 419 -15.25 15.23 -7.82
C GLN A 419 -15.30 13.72 -7.99
N LYS A 420 -14.26 13.01 -7.53
CA LYS A 420 -14.12 11.57 -7.62
C LYS A 420 -14.17 11.08 -9.08
N ASP A 421 -13.40 11.76 -9.92
CA ASP A 421 -13.18 11.46 -11.34
C ASP A 421 -11.79 11.96 -11.72
N PHE A 422 -10.91 11.08 -12.20
CA PHE A 422 -9.52 11.39 -12.55
C PHE A 422 -9.34 11.90 -13.98
N THR A 423 -10.41 12.39 -14.60
CA THR A 423 -10.39 12.83 -16.00
C THR A 423 -9.46 14.03 -16.24
N ARG A 424 -9.37 15.02 -15.33
CA ARG A 424 -8.55 16.22 -15.58
C ARG A 424 -7.06 15.95 -15.47
N SER A 425 -6.67 15.22 -14.44
CA SER A 425 -5.29 14.77 -14.23
C SER A 425 -4.85 13.86 -15.37
N THR A 426 -5.68 12.89 -15.78
CA THR A 426 -5.42 12.06 -16.96
C THR A 426 -5.21 12.90 -18.23
N ALA A 427 -6.08 13.89 -18.48
CA ALA A 427 -5.96 14.78 -19.64
C ALA A 427 -4.70 15.67 -19.59
N ALA A 428 -4.35 16.19 -18.41
CA ALA A 428 -3.15 16.99 -18.21
C ALA A 428 -1.87 16.17 -18.48
N LEU A 429 -1.83 14.92 -18.00
CA LEU A 429 -0.70 14.01 -18.26
C LEU A 429 -0.64 13.62 -19.74
N SER A 430 -1.78 13.34 -20.39
CA SER A 430 -1.83 13.05 -21.83
C SER A 430 -1.24 14.21 -22.65
N ALA A 431 -1.73 15.42 -22.41
CA ALA A 431 -1.32 16.63 -23.14
C ALA A 431 0.21 16.86 -23.07
N ALA A 432 0.81 16.62 -21.89
CA ALA A 432 2.26 16.75 -21.69
C ALA A 432 3.07 15.86 -22.66
N PHE A 433 2.53 14.70 -23.04
CA PHE A 433 3.18 13.77 -23.96
C PHE A 433 2.82 13.98 -25.44
N GLU A 434 1.76 14.73 -25.77
CA GLU A 434 1.25 14.88 -27.15
C GLU A 434 2.09 15.80 -28.05
N SER A 435 2.80 16.78 -27.47
CA SER A 435 3.59 17.77 -28.21
C SER A 435 4.91 18.08 -27.49
N GLU A 436 5.94 18.50 -28.22
CA GLU A 436 7.18 19.06 -27.65
C GLU A 436 7.12 20.57 -27.43
N ASP A 437 6.10 21.23 -27.98
CA ASP A 437 5.90 22.67 -27.93
C ASP A 437 5.11 23.08 -26.68
N LEU A 438 5.81 23.71 -25.71
CA LEU A 438 5.22 24.24 -24.48
C LEU A 438 4.07 25.22 -24.75
N SER A 439 4.13 25.99 -25.84
CA SER A 439 3.08 26.94 -26.18
C SER A 439 1.77 26.27 -26.63
N LYS A 440 1.83 24.99 -26.99
CA LYS A 440 0.68 24.14 -27.32
C LYS A 440 0.27 23.23 -26.17
N GLY A 441 0.86 23.42 -24.99
CA GLY A 441 0.61 22.60 -23.81
C GLY A 441 1.21 21.19 -23.93
N GLY A 442 2.39 21.06 -24.53
CA GLY A 442 3.16 19.81 -24.49
C GLY A 442 4.53 20.02 -23.85
N CYS A 443 5.14 18.95 -23.33
CA CYS A 443 6.47 19.02 -22.70
C CYS A 443 7.57 18.60 -23.69
N PRO A 444 8.72 19.29 -23.76
CA PRO A 444 9.83 18.85 -24.61
C PRO A 444 10.32 17.44 -24.25
N ASP A 445 10.71 16.65 -25.26
CA ASP A 445 11.42 15.40 -25.00
C ASP A 445 12.84 15.74 -24.53
N ILE A 446 13.17 15.35 -23.30
CA ILE A 446 14.51 15.54 -22.74
C ILE A 446 15.43 14.36 -23.05
N GLY A 447 14.89 13.30 -23.66
CA GLY A 447 15.63 12.14 -24.10
C GLY A 447 16.04 11.16 -23.00
N GLY A 448 16.99 10.29 -23.34
CA GLY A 448 17.60 9.28 -22.48
C GLY A 448 18.82 8.66 -23.18
N PRO A 449 19.51 7.68 -22.59
CA PRO A 449 20.69 7.04 -23.17
C PRO A 449 20.47 6.53 -24.61
N ASP A 450 19.23 6.17 -24.95
CA ASP A 450 18.84 5.63 -26.26
C ASP A 450 18.16 6.65 -27.19
N SER A 451 18.01 7.92 -26.79
CA SER A 451 17.24 8.91 -27.55
C SER A 451 17.99 9.56 -28.71
N LYS A 452 19.20 9.07 -29.07
CA LYS A 452 19.94 9.52 -30.25
C LYS A 452 20.68 8.34 -30.91
N GLU A 453 20.24 7.97 -32.11
CA GLU A 453 21.12 7.51 -33.21
C GLU A 453 22.13 6.36 -33.00
N ASP A 454 21.95 5.40 -32.09
CA ASP A 454 22.80 4.18 -32.01
C ASP A 454 22.04 2.84 -32.20
N VAL A 455 20.97 2.84 -33.01
CA VAL A 455 20.33 1.58 -33.46
C VAL A 455 21.14 0.88 -34.58
N ALA A 456 22.35 1.36 -34.87
CA ALA A 456 23.26 0.77 -35.85
C ALA A 456 24.50 0.12 -35.22
N SER A 457 24.46 -0.46 -34.00
CA SER A 457 25.51 -1.39 -33.56
C SER A 457 25.17 -2.20 -32.30
N PHE A 458 24.18 -3.08 -32.38
CA PHE A 458 24.15 -4.27 -31.50
C PHE A 458 23.88 -5.53 -32.33
N VAL A 459 24.83 -5.82 -33.21
CA VAL A 459 25.15 -7.18 -33.69
C VAL A 459 26.63 -7.39 -33.43
N VAL A 460 26.96 -8.04 -32.31
CA VAL A 460 28.08 -8.99 -32.21
C VAL A 460 27.64 -10.13 -31.30
#